data_AF-A0A1G9RQD8-F1
#
_entry.id   AF-A0A1G9RQD8-F1
#
_cell.length_a   1.000
_cell.length_b   1.000
_cell.length_c   1.000
_cell.angle_alpha   90.00
_cell.angle_beta   90.00
_cell.angle_gamma   90.00
#
_symmetry.space_group_name_H-M   'P 1'
#
loop_
_entity.id
_entity.type
_entity.pdbx_description
1 polymer ?
#
loop_
_entity_poly.entity_id
_entity_poly.type
_entity_poly.pdbx_seq_one_letter_code
_entity_poly.pdbx_strand_id
1 'polypeptide(L)'
;MDVTANSADLKERLHPIEVFVSELERSLPKPNFDREQLGYRYESPEVTHFCLLKLARAVSALNACIELYRAGYIQEVCVLIRTIIECTTHIDFVIAGRQSSTGSQRADRYLSDYFADIHRGDSARKTVHVRQENVHKDVARALDEALDGIPEASHYTDVDTLELLSTVYRTYSNYVHARYPEVMEMYGGSRQSFHTQGMLGTPKDQECYQIIRSYSDTISNSARSMIVYLDIGELVRSNSLLVDWFATFALEGE
;
A
#
# COMPACT_ATOMS: atom_id res chain seq x y z
N MET A 1 -18.97 18.34 9.81
CA MET A 1 -18.60 17.40 8.75
C MET A 1 -19.06 16.02 9.18
N ASP A 2 -19.60 15.21 8.27
CA ASP A 2 -20.21 13.94 8.64
C ASP A 2 -19.21 12.79 8.50
N VAL A 3 -18.56 12.44 9.62
CA VAL A 3 -17.62 11.31 9.71
C VAL A 3 -18.28 9.99 9.29
N THR A 4 -19.60 9.85 9.50
CA THR A 4 -20.34 8.64 9.11
C THR A 4 -20.44 8.53 7.60
N ALA A 5 -20.86 9.61 6.93
CA ALA A 5 -20.93 9.66 5.47
C ALA A 5 -19.55 9.45 4.83
N ASN A 6 -18.52 10.13 5.34
CA ASN A 6 -17.14 9.97 4.86
C ASN A 6 -16.64 8.53 5.03
N SER A 7 -16.95 7.88 6.14
CA SER A 7 -16.54 6.48 6.37
C SER A 7 -17.27 5.51 5.44
N ALA A 8 -18.51 5.81 5.05
CA ALA A 8 -19.24 5.01 4.06
C ALA A 8 -18.61 5.14 2.66
N ASP A 9 -18.28 6.36 2.23
CA ASP A 9 -17.55 6.61 0.97
C ASP A 9 -16.21 5.85 0.94
N LEU A 10 -15.43 5.89 2.03
CA LEU A 10 -14.16 5.15 2.10
C LEU A 10 -14.34 3.63 1.99
N LYS A 11 -15.42 3.08 2.56
CA LYS A 11 -15.73 1.64 2.45
C LYS A 11 -16.15 1.27 1.04
N GLU A 12 -16.94 2.10 0.38
CA GLU A 12 -17.36 1.90 -1.01
C GLU A 12 -16.14 1.88 -1.95
N ARG A 13 -15.19 2.79 -1.75
CA ARG A 13 -13.93 2.83 -2.51
C ARG A 13 -13.04 1.61 -2.32
N LEU A 14 -13.04 1.04 -1.11
CA LEU A 14 -12.23 -0.13 -0.78
C LEU A 14 -12.82 -1.44 -1.33
N HIS A 15 -14.15 -1.49 -1.51
CA HIS A 15 -14.87 -2.71 -1.83
C HIS A 15 -14.36 -3.44 -3.10
N PRO A 16 -14.12 -2.79 -4.25
CA PRO A 16 -13.59 -3.48 -5.43
C PRO A 16 -12.21 -4.11 -5.19
N ILE A 17 -11.38 -3.48 -4.35
CA ILE A 17 -10.03 -3.98 -4.04
C ILE A 17 -10.12 -5.23 -3.16
N GLU A 18 -11.06 -5.28 -2.21
CA GLU A 18 -11.32 -6.48 -1.41
C GLU A 18 -11.82 -7.66 -2.26
N VAL A 19 -12.69 -7.36 -3.23
CA VAL A 19 -13.17 -8.34 -4.21
C VAL A 19 -12.00 -8.83 -5.06
N PHE A 20 -11.14 -7.94 -5.55
CA PHE A 20 -9.95 -8.31 -6.32
C PHE A 20 -8.98 -9.19 -5.52
N VAL A 21 -8.69 -8.85 -4.26
CA VAL A 21 -7.88 -9.69 -3.36
C VAL A 21 -8.48 -11.09 -3.23
N SER A 22 -9.80 -11.17 -3.07
CA SER A 22 -10.50 -12.46 -2.95
C SER A 22 -10.44 -13.28 -4.24
N GLU A 23 -10.61 -12.68 -5.41
CA GLU A 23 -10.49 -13.38 -6.69
C GLU A 23 -9.04 -13.86 -6.94
N LEU A 24 -8.06 -13.01 -6.65
CA LEU A 24 -6.65 -13.37 -6.77
C LEU A 24 -6.30 -14.54 -5.84
N GLU A 25 -6.75 -14.50 -4.59
CA GLU A 25 -6.55 -15.59 -3.62
C GLU A 25 -7.23 -16.91 -4.03
N ARG A 26 -8.32 -16.85 -4.80
CA ARG A 26 -8.98 -18.05 -5.35
C ARG A 26 -8.25 -18.61 -6.57
N SER A 27 -7.60 -17.77 -7.36
CA SER A 27 -6.85 -18.20 -8.53
C SER A 27 -5.51 -18.87 -8.20
N LEU A 28 -4.98 -18.66 -7.00
CA LEU A 28 -3.69 -19.19 -6.58
C LEU A 28 -3.83 -20.52 -5.81
N PRO A 29 -2.80 -21.39 -5.84
CA PRO A 29 -2.74 -22.57 -4.99
C PRO A 29 -2.91 -22.20 -3.52
N LYS A 30 -3.73 -22.95 -2.78
CA LYS A 30 -3.95 -22.67 -1.36
C LYS A 30 -2.69 -22.99 -0.54
N PRO A 31 -2.39 -22.20 0.51
CA PRO A 31 -1.28 -22.50 1.38
C PRO A 31 -1.59 -23.73 2.25
N ASN A 32 -0.56 -24.51 2.57
CA ASN A 32 -0.65 -25.63 3.48
C ASN A 32 -0.48 -25.15 4.93
N PHE A 33 -1.21 -25.75 5.86
CA PHE A 33 -1.00 -25.49 7.28
C PHE A 33 0.23 -26.25 7.78
N ASP A 34 1.29 -25.52 8.10
CA ASP A 34 2.48 -26.05 8.74
C ASP A 34 2.24 -26.14 10.26
N ARG A 35 2.16 -27.38 10.76
CA ARG A 35 1.93 -27.67 12.18
C ARG A 35 3.15 -27.35 13.04
N GLU A 36 4.37 -27.46 12.50
CA GLU A 36 5.59 -27.21 13.25
C GLU A 36 5.79 -25.71 13.46
N GLN A 37 5.47 -24.91 12.44
CA GLN A 37 5.59 -23.44 12.49
C GLN A 37 4.31 -22.71 12.90
N LEU A 38 3.24 -23.46 13.22
CA LEU A 38 1.93 -22.94 13.63
C LEU A 38 1.40 -21.85 12.68
N GLY A 39 1.30 -22.15 11.39
CA GLY A 39 0.71 -21.23 10.43
C GLY A 39 0.70 -21.72 8.98
N TYR A 40 0.08 -20.93 8.10
CA TYR A 40 -0.04 -21.25 6.67
C TYR A 40 1.22 -20.87 5.88
N ARG A 41 1.61 -21.71 4.91
CA ARG A 41 2.76 -21.50 4.02
C ARG A 41 2.43 -21.91 2.59
N TYR A 42 2.90 -21.13 1.62
CA TYR A 42 2.92 -21.55 0.23
C TYR A 42 4.12 -22.46 0.00
N GLU A 43 3.92 -23.59 -0.69
CA GLU A 43 4.98 -24.57 -0.96
C GLU A 43 5.95 -24.09 -2.05
N SER A 44 5.42 -23.38 -3.05
CA SER A 44 6.20 -22.80 -4.15
C SER A 44 5.70 -21.38 -4.41
N PRO A 45 6.03 -20.41 -3.53
CA PRO A 45 5.57 -19.04 -3.69
C PRO A 45 6.27 -18.38 -4.88
N GLU A 46 5.52 -17.49 -5.53
CA GLU A 46 5.94 -16.73 -6.71
C GLU A 46 5.66 -15.24 -6.49
N VAL A 47 6.01 -14.39 -7.46
CA VAL A 47 5.74 -12.95 -7.40
C VAL A 47 4.27 -12.63 -7.14
N THR A 48 3.34 -13.40 -7.73
CA THR A 48 1.90 -13.20 -7.52
C THR A 48 1.47 -13.46 -6.07
N HIS A 49 2.10 -14.45 -5.41
CA HIS A 49 1.87 -14.72 -3.99
C HIS A 49 2.39 -13.57 -3.13
N PHE A 50 3.57 -13.03 -3.46
CA PHE A 50 4.12 -11.87 -2.76
C PHE A 50 3.20 -10.65 -2.88
N CYS A 51 2.76 -10.33 -4.10
CA CYS A 51 1.88 -9.20 -4.35
C CYS A 51 0.53 -9.38 -3.65
N LEU A 52 -0.06 -10.59 -3.67
CA LEU A 52 -1.27 -10.90 -2.91
C LEU A 52 -1.08 -10.63 -1.41
N LEU A 53 0.00 -11.14 -0.80
CA LEU A 53 0.25 -10.97 0.64
C LEU A 53 0.43 -9.51 1.04
N LYS A 54 1.18 -8.73 0.24
CA LYS A 54 1.38 -7.29 0.46
C LYS A 54 0.08 -6.51 0.25
N LEU A 55 -0.69 -6.82 -0.79
CA LEU A 55 -1.96 -6.14 -1.07
C LEU A 55 -2.99 -6.44 0.02
N ALA A 56 -3.13 -7.70 0.44
CA ALA A 56 -4.00 -8.08 1.54
C ALA A 56 -3.63 -7.34 2.84
N ARG A 57 -2.32 -7.17 3.12
CA ARG A 57 -1.87 -6.39 4.27
C ARG A 57 -2.22 -4.90 4.14
N ALA A 58 -2.07 -4.31 2.96
CA ALA A 58 -2.43 -2.91 2.70
C ALA A 58 -3.94 -2.67 2.85
N VAL A 59 -4.78 -3.54 2.28
CA VAL A 59 -6.25 -3.50 2.41
C VAL A 59 -6.68 -3.66 3.87
N SER A 60 -6.06 -4.58 4.62
CA SER A 60 -6.31 -4.73 6.05
C SER A 60 -5.93 -3.48 6.84
N ALA A 61 -4.81 -2.83 6.51
CA ALA A 61 -4.39 -1.58 7.14
C ALA A 61 -5.37 -0.44 6.83
N LEU A 62 -5.85 -0.32 5.58
CA LEU A 62 -6.83 0.71 5.21
C LEU A 62 -8.17 0.51 5.91
N ASN A 63 -8.66 -0.72 6.01
CA ASN A 63 -9.84 -1.05 6.82
C ASN A 63 -9.68 -0.60 8.28
N ALA A 64 -8.52 -0.85 8.89
CA ALA A 64 -8.22 -0.38 10.23
C ALA A 64 -8.16 1.15 10.31
N CYS A 65 -7.59 1.83 9.30
CA CYS A 65 -7.61 3.30 9.22
C CYS A 65 -9.04 3.86 9.24
N ILE A 66 -9.99 3.22 8.53
CA ILE A 66 -11.39 3.67 8.50
C ILE A 66 -12.00 3.58 9.91
N GLU A 67 -11.78 2.49 10.64
CA GLU A 67 -12.32 2.36 12.00
C GLU A 67 -11.63 3.30 13.00
N LEU A 68 -10.32 3.55 12.84
CA LEU A 68 -9.57 4.52 13.64
C LEU A 68 -10.01 5.97 13.36
N TYR A 69 -10.27 6.30 12.10
CA TYR A 69 -10.82 7.58 11.67
C TYR A 69 -12.17 7.87 12.33
N ARG A 70 -13.06 6.87 12.36
CA ARG A 70 -14.37 6.99 13.03
C ARG A 70 -14.26 7.31 14.53
N ALA A 71 -13.15 6.92 15.15
CA ALA A 71 -12.84 7.20 16.54
C ALA A 71 -11.87 8.39 16.74
N GLY A 72 -11.41 9.05 15.67
CA GLY A 72 -10.54 10.24 15.71
C GLY A 72 -9.06 9.97 15.96
N TYR A 73 -8.57 8.75 15.79
CA TYR A 73 -7.18 8.36 16.04
C TYR A 73 -6.25 8.65 14.84
N ILE A 74 -6.00 9.93 14.55
CA ILE A 74 -5.20 10.35 13.38
C ILE A 74 -3.75 9.88 13.42
N GLN A 75 -3.09 9.87 14.59
CA GLN A 75 -1.70 9.42 14.70
C GLN A 75 -1.57 7.95 14.31
N GLU A 76 -2.47 7.12 14.81
CA GLU A 76 -2.54 5.69 14.50
C GLU A 76 -2.86 5.46 13.02
N VAL A 77 -3.74 6.28 12.42
CA VAL A 77 -3.96 6.28 10.97
C VAL A 77 -2.65 6.55 10.23
N CYS A 78 -1.92 7.61 10.56
CA CYS A 78 -0.64 7.94 9.90
C CYS A 78 0.43 6.83 10.09
N VAL A 79 0.45 6.16 11.24
CA VAL A 79 1.30 4.96 11.45
C VAL A 79 0.91 3.82 10.50
N LEU A 80 -0.38 3.58 10.27
CA LEU A 80 -0.84 2.56 9.33
C LEU A 80 -0.63 2.96 7.88
N ILE A 81 -0.72 4.25 7.53
CA ILE A 81 -0.35 4.75 6.21
C ILE A 81 1.10 4.38 5.88
N ARG A 82 2.02 4.45 6.84
CA ARG A 82 3.40 3.98 6.64
C ARG A 82 3.46 2.52 6.21
N THR A 83 2.60 1.66 6.76
CA THR A 83 2.47 0.25 6.36
C THR A 83 1.95 0.12 4.93
N ILE A 84 0.94 0.92 4.56
CA ILE A 84 0.37 0.94 3.20
C ILE A 84 1.45 1.33 2.19
N ILE A 85 2.19 2.42 2.43
CA ILE A 85 3.30 2.87 1.57
C ILE A 85 4.31 1.74 1.35
N GLU A 86 4.70 1.02 2.42
CA GLU A 86 5.64 -0.09 2.26
C GLU A 86 5.10 -1.19 1.36
N CYS A 87 3.82 -1.54 1.56
CA CYS A 87 3.21 -2.63 0.83
C CYS A 87 3.08 -2.29 -0.65
N THR A 88 2.57 -1.11 -0.98
CA THR A 88 2.38 -0.69 -2.38
C THR A 88 3.72 -0.45 -3.08
N THR A 89 4.66 0.26 -2.47
CA THR A 89 5.99 0.48 -3.09
C THR A 89 6.77 -0.83 -3.28
N HIS A 90 6.58 -1.83 -2.42
CA HIS A 90 7.22 -3.14 -2.60
C HIS A 90 6.56 -3.96 -3.70
N ILE A 91 5.24 -3.87 -3.85
CA ILE A 91 4.52 -4.46 -5.00
C ILE A 91 5.05 -3.83 -6.30
N ASP A 92 5.06 -2.50 -6.36
CA ASP A 92 5.50 -1.78 -7.54
C ASP A 92 6.97 -2.08 -7.86
N PHE A 93 7.83 -2.20 -6.84
CA PHE A 93 9.23 -2.60 -7.00
C PHE A 93 9.40 -3.97 -7.64
N VAL A 94 8.70 -5.01 -7.14
CA VAL A 94 8.86 -6.36 -7.69
C VAL A 94 8.24 -6.49 -9.07
N ILE A 95 7.22 -5.71 -9.37
CA ILE A 95 6.58 -5.66 -10.69
C ILE A 95 7.46 -4.92 -11.70
N ALA A 96 7.87 -3.70 -11.39
CA ALA A 96 8.73 -2.88 -12.24
C ALA A 96 10.09 -3.54 -12.47
N GLY A 97 10.63 -4.22 -11.46
CA GLY A 97 11.87 -4.96 -11.56
C GLY A 97 11.87 -5.95 -12.72
N ARG A 98 10.72 -6.54 -13.07
CA ARG A 98 10.61 -7.53 -14.15
C ARG A 98 10.72 -6.95 -15.55
N GLN A 99 10.67 -5.63 -15.70
CA GLN A 99 10.81 -4.95 -17.00
C GLN A 99 12.26 -4.78 -17.44
N SER A 100 13.23 -4.95 -16.55
CA SER A 100 14.66 -4.84 -16.88
C SER A 100 15.48 -6.01 -16.33
N SER A 101 16.56 -6.39 -17.01
CA SER A 101 17.39 -7.53 -16.61
C SER A 101 18.04 -7.34 -15.23
N THR A 102 18.51 -6.12 -14.93
CA THR A 102 19.12 -5.80 -13.63
C THR A 102 18.08 -5.62 -12.52
N GLY A 103 16.89 -5.09 -12.85
CA GLY A 103 15.75 -5.02 -11.93
C GLY A 103 15.27 -6.42 -11.53
N SER A 104 15.21 -7.35 -12.48
CA SER A 104 14.72 -8.71 -12.24
C SER A 104 15.57 -9.41 -11.20
N GLN A 105 16.90 -9.34 -11.33
CA GLN A 105 17.82 -9.97 -10.36
C GLN A 105 17.63 -9.45 -8.93
N ARG A 106 17.40 -8.13 -8.76
CA ARG A 106 17.15 -7.54 -7.44
C ARG A 106 15.78 -7.96 -6.89
N ALA A 107 14.74 -7.91 -7.71
CA ALA A 107 13.40 -8.33 -7.35
C ALA A 107 13.36 -9.82 -6.99
N ASP A 108 13.96 -10.68 -7.80
CA ASP A 108 14.00 -12.14 -7.59
C ASP A 108 14.78 -12.49 -6.31
N ARG A 109 15.91 -11.82 -6.06
CA ARG A 109 16.64 -11.97 -4.79
C ARG A 109 15.78 -11.54 -3.60
N TYR A 110 15.10 -10.40 -3.72
CA TYR A 110 14.24 -9.90 -2.64
C TYR A 110 13.07 -10.85 -2.36
N LEU A 111 12.42 -11.39 -3.40
CA LEU A 111 11.37 -12.40 -3.28
C LEU A 111 11.90 -13.69 -2.62
N SER A 112 13.06 -14.18 -3.07
CA SER A 112 13.70 -15.36 -2.46
C SER A 112 14.00 -15.14 -0.99
N ASP A 113 14.54 -13.97 -0.62
CA ASP A 113 14.82 -13.65 0.79
C ASP A 113 13.52 -13.55 1.59
N TYR A 114 12.47 -12.91 1.06
CA TYR A 114 11.17 -12.74 1.71
C TYR A 114 10.53 -14.09 2.07
N PHE A 115 10.58 -15.07 1.17
CA PHE A 115 10.03 -16.40 1.41
C PHE A 115 10.97 -17.36 2.13
N ALA A 116 12.24 -17.00 2.35
CA ALA A 116 13.19 -17.85 3.08
C ALA A 116 12.95 -17.87 4.60
N ASP A 117 12.32 -16.84 5.16
CA ASP A 117 12.05 -16.71 6.61
C ASP A 117 10.80 -17.48 7.06
N ILE A 118 10.78 -18.79 6.82
CA ILE A 118 9.60 -19.65 7.11
C ILE A 118 9.49 -20.06 8.58
N HIS A 119 10.60 -20.03 9.33
CA HIS A 119 10.73 -20.59 10.68
C HIS A 119 10.54 -19.52 11.78
N ARG A 120 9.44 -19.60 12.53
CA ARG A 120 9.09 -18.56 13.53
C ARG A 120 9.96 -18.58 14.79
N GLY A 121 10.70 -19.67 15.05
CA GLY A 121 11.42 -19.92 16.30
C GLY A 121 12.95 -19.86 16.23
N ASP A 122 13.55 -19.61 15.06
CA ASP A 122 15.02 -19.60 14.96
C ASP A 122 15.59 -18.27 15.47
N SER A 123 16.61 -18.34 16.35
CA SER A 123 17.30 -17.18 16.92
C SER A 123 18.10 -16.38 15.86
N ALA A 124 18.26 -16.97 14.67
CA ALA A 124 18.94 -16.40 13.53
C ALA A 124 17.97 -15.93 12.43
N ARG A 125 16.83 -15.32 12.79
CA ARG A 125 15.98 -14.62 11.82
C ARG A 125 16.86 -13.69 10.99
N LYS A 126 17.07 -14.03 9.72
CA LYS A 126 17.78 -13.15 8.80
C LYS A 126 16.84 -12.00 8.53
N THR A 127 17.20 -10.80 8.95
CA THR A 127 16.46 -9.61 8.56
C THR A 127 16.50 -9.52 7.04
N VAL A 128 15.38 -9.85 6.40
CA VAL A 128 15.18 -9.63 4.97
C VAL A 128 15.07 -8.13 4.78
N HIS A 129 16.20 -7.47 4.55
CA HIS A 129 16.24 -6.03 4.37
C HIS A 129 16.61 -5.68 2.94
N VAL A 130 15.58 -5.42 2.12
CA VAL A 130 15.77 -4.54 0.98
C VAL A 130 15.87 -3.12 1.53
N ARG A 131 16.94 -2.40 1.18
CA ARG A 131 17.07 -0.99 1.57
C ARG A 131 15.97 -0.20 0.87
N GLN A 132 15.17 0.54 1.63
CA GLN A 132 14.07 1.32 1.06
C GLN A 132 14.54 2.31 -0.01
N GLU A 133 15.74 2.86 0.14
CA GLU A 133 16.36 3.71 -0.88
C GLU A 133 16.44 3.01 -2.26
N ASN A 134 16.76 1.71 -2.27
CA ASN A 134 16.83 0.95 -3.53
C ASN A 134 15.44 0.71 -4.12
N VAL A 135 14.46 0.44 -3.26
CA VAL A 135 13.04 0.32 -3.66
C VAL A 135 12.59 1.61 -4.34
N HIS A 136 12.77 2.75 -3.68
CA HIS A 136 12.36 4.04 -4.23
C HIS A 136 13.09 4.39 -5.53
N LYS A 137 14.39 4.12 -5.64
CA LYS A 137 15.14 4.37 -6.88
C LYS A 137 14.60 3.56 -8.06
N ASP A 138 14.30 2.29 -7.83
CA ASP A 138 13.82 1.41 -8.89
C ASP A 138 12.36 1.71 -9.28
N VAL A 139 11.51 2.06 -8.30
CA VAL A 139 10.14 2.52 -8.56
C VAL A 139 10.13 3.88 -9.27
N ALA A 140 10.94 4.84 -8.81
CA ALA A 140 11.04 6.16 -9.44
C ALA A 140 11.47 6.04 -10.90
N ARG A 141 12.53 5.28 -11.18
CA ARG A 141 12.97 5.03 -12.57
C ARG A 141 11.85 4.47 -13.43
N ALA A 142 11.11 3.48 -12.93
CA ALA A 142 10.03 2.86 -13.71
C ALA A 142 8.85 3.81 -13.95
N LEU A 143 8.53 4.68 -12.99
CA LEU A 143 7.52 5.73 -13.16
C LEU A 143 7.98 6.77 -14.18
N ASP A 144 9.22 7.25 -14.07
CA ASP A 144 9.78 8.23 -14.99
C ASP A 144 9.84 7.68 -16.43
N GLU A 145 10.22 6.40 -16.60
CA GLU A 145 10.19 5.69 -17.89
C GLU A 145 8.77 5.52 -18.43
N ALA A 146 7.77 5.28 -17.57
CA ALA A 146 6.37 5.14 -17.99
C ALA A 146 5.72 6.47 -18.37
N LEU A 147 6.18 7.58 -17.79
CA LEU A 147 5.72 8.93 -18.11
C LEU A 147 6.42 9.51 -19.35
N ASP A 148 7.60 9.00 -19.70
CA ASP A 148 8.33 9.42 -20.90
C ASP A 148 7.50 9.16 -22.17
N GLY A 149 7.20 10.22 -22.91
CA GLY A 149 6.37 10.15 -24.11
C GLY A 149 4.86 10.30 -23.92
N ILE A 150 4.36 10.56 -22.70
CA ILE A 150 2.97 10.97 -22.45
C ILE A 150 2.88 12.51 -22.47
N PRO A 151 2.30 13.16 -23.50
CA PRO A 151 2.28 14.62 -23.62
C PRO A 151 1.62 15.35 -22.43
N GLU A 152 0.57 14.75 -21.87
CA GLU A 152 -0.19 15.24 -20.73
C GLU A 152 0.60 15.15 -19.42
N ALA A 153 1.64 14.30 -19.37
CA ALA A 153 2.53 14.18 -18.23
C ALA A 153 3.57 15.31 -18.14
N SER A 154 3.60 16.23 -19.11
CA SER A 154 4.49 17.40 -19.11
C SER A 154 4.35 18.29 -17.87
N HIS A 155 3.20 18.26 -17.17
CA HIS A 155 3.02 18.96 -15.89
C HIS A 155 3.84 18.38 -14.73
N TYR A 156 4.38 17.17 -14.87
CA TYR A 156 5.17 16.49 -13.86
C TYR A 156 6.69 16.56 -14.11
N THR A 157 7.15 17.25 -15.16
CA THR A 157 8.58 17.30 -15.52
C THR A 157 9.48 17.96 -14.47
N ASP A 158 8.91 18.79 -13.59
CA ASP A 158 9.62 19.46 -12.50
C ASP A 158 9.55 18.69 -11.17
N VAL A 159 8.94 17.50 -11.14
CA VAL A 159 8.82 16.67 -9.94
C VAL A 159 9.94 15.62 -9.91
N ASP A 160 10.80 15.70 -8.89
CA ASP A 160 11.73 14.59 -8.60
C ASP A 160 10.97 13.44 -7.93
N THR A 161 10.63 12.42 -8.71
CA THR A 161 9.88 11.23 -8.26
C THR A 161 10.57 10.52 -7.10
N LEU A 162 11.91 10.42 -7.10
CA LEU A 162 12.66 9.77 -6.04
C LEU A 162 12.60 10.57 -4.74
N GLU A 163 12.78 11.89 -4.83
CA GLU A 163 12.65 12.79 -3.68
C GLU A 163 11.23 12.74 -3.11
N LEU A 164 10.20 12.73 -3.97
CA LEU A 164 8.81 12.65 -3.55
C LEU A 164 8.52 11.36 -2.77
N LEU A 165 8.86 10.20 -3.34
CA LEU A 165 8.68 8.89 -2.68
C LEU A 165 9.40 8.83 -1.33
N SER A 166 10.64 9.33 -1.30
CA SER A 166 11.47 9.34 -0.09
C SER A 166 10.95 10.30 0.97
N THR A 167 10.44 11.46 0.56
CA THR A 167 9.85 12.45 1.46
C THR A 167 8.57 11.93 2.08
N VAL A 168 7.64 11.39 1.27
CA VAL A 168 6.39 10.80 1.76
C VAL A 168 6.69 9.68 2.76
N TYR A 169 7.56 8.73 2.41
CA TYR A 169 7.95 7.65 3.31
C TYR A 169 8.55 8.16 4.64
N ARG A 170 9.43 9.17 4.58
CA ARG A 170 10.07 9.76 5.77
C ARG A 170 9.04 10.46 6.65
N THR A 171 8.13 11.23 6.07
CA THR A 171 7.05 11.90 6.79
C THR A 171 6.24 10.90 7.60
N TYR A 172 5.77 9.81 6.98
CA TYR A 172 4.99 8.80 7.71
C TYR A 172 5.83 7.96 8.67
N SER A 173 7.14 7.83 8.44
CA SER A 173 8.06 7.23 9.41
C SER A 173 8.22 8.10 10.67
N ASN A 174 8.06 9.42 10.58
CA ASN A 174 8.10 10.30 11.76
C ASN A 174 6.96 10.00 12.73
N TYR A 175 5.76 9.67 12.22
CA TYR A 175 4.61 9.24 13.05
C TYR A 175 4.90 7.92 13.78
N VAL A 176 5.50 6.93 13.09
CA VAL A 176 5.91 5.65 13.71
C VAL A 176 6.86 5.86 14.89
N HIS A 177 7.71 6.87 14.81
CA HIS A 177 8.71 7.17 15.84
C HIS A 177 8.30 8.27 16.81
N ALA A 178 7.03 8.73 16.77
CA ALA A 178 6.54 9.84 17.59
C ALA A 178 7.48 11.06 17.59
N ARG A 179 8.00 11.41 16.41
CA ARG A 179 8.95 12.52 16.26
C ARG A 179 8.28 13.87 16.42
N TYR A 180 9.06 14.86 16.83
CA TYR A 180 8.66 16.25 16.86
C TYR A 180 8.88 16.89 15.48
N PRO A 181 7.92 17.67 14.93
CA PRO A 181 6.68 18.12 15.57
C PRO A 181 5.45 17.21 15.35
N GLU A 182 5.54 16.09 14.63
CA GLU A 182 4.38 15.25 14.28
C GLU A 182 3.59 14.74 15.49
N VAL A 183 4.25 14.36 16.59
CA VAL A 183 3.56 13.95 17.84
C VAL A 183 2.80 15.10 18.51
N MET A 184 3.23 16.35 18.28
CA MET A 184 2.55 17.53 18.84
C MET A 184 1.21 17.81 18.18
N GLU A 185 0.89 17.16 17.06
CA GLU A 185 -0.45 17.25 16.49
C GLU A 185 -1.54 16.74 17.44
N MET A 186 -1.19 15.85 18.37
CA MET A 186 -2.08 15.41 19.44
C MET A 186 -2.43 16.51 20.45
N TYR A 187 -1.73 17.65 20.44
CA TYR A 187 -1.94 18.74 21.39
C TYR A 187 -2.71 19.89 20.74
N GLY A 188 -3.84 20.29 21.31
CA GLY A 188 -4.59 21.43 20.80
C GLY A 188 -6.08 21.38 21.13
N GLY A 189 -6.92 22.04 20.33
CA GLY A 189 -8.35 22.17 20.60
C GLY A 189 -8.67 23.25 21.65
N SER A 190 -9.90 23.25 22.14
CA SER A 190 -10.37 24.27 23.10
C SER A 190 -9.70 24.15 24.48
N ARG A 191 -9.23 22.94 24.83
CA ARG A 191 -8.37 22.69 25.99
C ARG A 191 -6.96 22.48 25.48
N GLN A 192 -6.01 23.31 25.91
CA GLN A 192 -4.60 23.15 25.57
C GLN A 192 -4.03 21.92 26.29
N SER A 193 -4.31 20.74 25.75
CA SER A 193 -3.95 19.44 26.32
C SER A 193 -3.78 18.39 25.23
N PHE A 194 -3.11 17.28 25.56
CA PHE A 194 -3.01 16.12 24.68
C PHE A 194 -4.32 15.35 24.58
N HIS A 195 -4.71 15.02 23.36
CA HIS A 195 -5.85 14.17 23.01
C HIS A 195 -5.40 12.72 22.94
N THR A 196 -5.57 11.97 24.02
CA THR A 196 -5.19 10.55 24.09
C THR A 196 -6.32 9.58 23.73
N GLN A 197 -7.51 10.11 23.44
CA GLN A 197 -8.73 9.33 23.14
C GLN A 197 -9.32 9.71 21.77
N GLY A 198 -8.47 10.20 20.85
CA GLY A 198 -8.86 10.70 19.54
C GLY A 198 -9.16 12.20 19.53
N MET A 199 -9.15 12.77 18.31
CA MET A 199 -9.23 14.20 18.04
C MET A 199 -10.49 14.60 17.23
N LEU A 200 -11.59 13.86 17.43
CA LEU A 200 -12.85 14.14 16.73
C LEU A 200 -13.32 15.59 16.97
N GLY A 201 -13.85 16.21 15.92
CA GLY A 201 -14.34 17.59 15.94
C GLY A 201 -13.24 18.65 15.76
N THR A 202 -12.02 18.24 15.45
CA THR A 202 -10.92 19.17 15.09
C THR A 202 -10.74 19.23 13.58
N PRO A 203 -9.99 20.21 13.04
CA PRO A 203 -9.64 20.23 11.61
C PRO A 203 -8.96 18.95 11.10
N LYS A 204 -8.39 18.12 12.00
CA LYS A 204 -7.77 16.84 11.66
C LYS A 204 -8.77 15.82 11.11
N ASP A 205 -10.07 15.96 11.34
CA ASP A 205 -11.07 15.07 10.76
C ASP A 205 -11.05 15.10 9.22
N GLN A 206 -10.95 16.30 8.64
CA GLN A 206 -10.91 16.45 7.18
C GLN A 206 -9.58 15.98 6.62
N GLU A 207 -8.48 16.33 7.28
CA GLU A 207 -7.13 15.90 6.88
C GLU A 207 -7.03 14.37 6.89
N CYS A 208 -7.52 13.72 7.94
CA CYS A 208 -7.58 12.27 8.05
C CYS A 208 -8.37 11.64 6.89
N TYR A 209 -9.56 12.17 6.60
CA TYR A 209 -10.38 11.69 5.49
C TYR A 209 -9.64 11.77 4.15
N GLN A 210 -8.99 12.92 3.86
CA GLN A 210 -8.24 13.09 2.62
C GLN A 210 -7.04 12.15 2.54
N ILE A 211 -6.30 11.97 3.64
CA ILE A 211 -5.20 11.01 3.71
C ILE A 211 -5.70 9.60 3.36
N ILE A 212 -6.74 9.12 4.04
CA ILE A 212 -7.25 7.76 3.82
C ILE A 212 -7.77 7.61 2.39
N ARG A 213 -8.45 8.62 1.84
CA ARG A 213 -8.91 8.63 0.45
C ARG A 213 -7.75 8.52 -0.53
N SER A 214 -6.71 9.34 -0.41
CA SER A 214 -5.53 9.28 -1.28
C SER A 214 -4.81 7.93 -1.22
N TYR A 215 -4.79 7.28 -0.05
CA TYR A 215 -4.20 5.95 0.08
C TYR A 215 -5.12 4.82 -0.39
N SER A 216 -6.43 5.01 -0.41
CA SER A 216 -7.35 4.14 -1.15
C SER A 216 -7.03 4.15 -2.64
N ASP A 217 -6.81 5.34 -3.22
CA ASP A 217 -6.45 5.48 -4.63
C ASP A 217 -5.06 4.88 -4.91
N THR A 218 -4.10 5.07 -4.00
CA THR A 218 -2.76 4.45 -4.09
C THR A 218 -2.82 2.92 -4.11
N ILE A 219 -3.60 2.30 -3.20
CA ILE A 219 -3.77 0.85 -3.18
C ILE A 219 -4.47 0.38 -4.46
N SER A 220 -5.50 1.11 -4.91
CA SER A 220 -6.23 0.83 -6.15
C SER A 220 -5.29 0.81 -7.36
N ASN A 221 -4.41 1.81 -7.47
CA ASN A 221 -3.45 1.91 -8.57
C ASN A 221 -2.41 0.78 -8.52
N SER A 222 -1.89 0.42 -7.35
CA SER A 222 -0.97 -0.72 -7.23
C SER A 222 -1.65 -2.05 -7.60
N ALA A 223 -2.93 -2.25 -7.22
CA ALA A 223 -3.71 -3.42 -7.63
C ALA A 223 -3.96 -3.46 -9.17
N ARG A 224 -4.21 -2.31 -9.80
CA ARG A 224 -4.33 -2.20 -11.26
C ARG A 224 -3.00 -2.49 -11.97
N SER A 225 -1.88 -2.00 -11.43
CA SER A 225 -0.55 -2.36 -11.92
C SER A 225 -0.30 -3.86 -11.83
N MET A 226 -0.71 -4.52 -10.75
CA MET A 226 -0.66 -5.99 -10.66
C MET A 226 -1.42 -6.66 -11.81
N ILE A 227 -2.61 -6.17 -12.14
CA ILE A 227 -3.42 -6.74 -13.22
C ILE A 227 -2.69 -6.69 -14.56
N VAL A 228 -2.12 -5.54 -14.89
CA VAL A 228 -1.42 -5.32 -16.17
C VAL A 228 -0.12 -6.12 -16.22
N TYR A 229 0.72 -6.01 -15.21
CA TYR A 229 2.09 -6.52 -15.28
C TYR A 229 2.25 -7.99 -14.89
N LEU A 230 1.27 -8.57 -14.18
CA LEU A 230 1.25 -10.01 -13.91
C LEU A 230 0.39 -10.78 -14.93
N ASP A 231 -0.16 -10.09 -15.94
CA ASP A 231 -1.03 -10.66 -16.97
C ASP A 231 -2.21 -11.46 -16.40
N ILE A 232 -2.86 -10.92 -15.37
CA ILE A 232 -3.99 -11.54 -14.67
C ILE A 232 -5.33 -10.89 -15.02
N GLY A 233 -5.43 -10.30 -16.22
CA GLY A 233 -6.62 -9.58 -16.69
C GLY A 233 -7.89 -10.44 -16.81
N GLU A 234 -7.75 -11.76 -16.97
CA GLU A 234 -8.91 -12.67 -16.97
C GLU A 234 -9.68 -12.67 -15.63
N LEU A 235 -8.99 -12.44 -14.51
CA LEU A 235 -9.64 -12.34 -13.20
C LEU A 235 -10.63 -11.18 -13.16
N VAL A 236 -10.25 -10.05 -13.77
CA VAL A 236 -11.09 -8.84 -13.86
C VAL A 236 -12.28 -9.09 -14.79
N ARG A 237 -12.05 -9.67 -15.97
CA ARG A 237 -13.09 -9.90 -16.99
C ARG A 237 -14.25 -10.77 -16.49
N SER A 238 -14.00 -11.63 -15.50
CA SER A 238 -15.00 -12.51 -14.92
C SER A 238 -15.95 -11.84 -13.93
N ASN A 239 -15.69 -10.60 -13.52
CA ASN A 239 -16.45 -9.90 -12.48
C ASN A 239 -16.78 -8.46 -12.91
N SER A 240 -18.08 -8.16 -13.11
CA SER A 240 -18.52 -6.86 -13.61
C SER A 240 -18.11 -5.68 -12.72
N LEU A 241 -18.11 -5.86 -11.40
CA LEU A 241 -17.65 -4.82 -10.47
C LEU A 241 -16.17 -4.49 -10.71
N LEU A 242 -15.34 -5.50 -10.95
CA LEU A 242 -13.92 -5.31 -11.22
C LEU A 242 -13.69 -4.69 -12.59
N VAL A 243 -14.50 -5.04 -13.60
CA VAL A 243 -14.47 -4.38 -14.91
C VAL A 243 -14.74 -2.89 -14.78
N ASP A 244 -15.82 -2.50 -14.09
CA ASP A 244 -16.19 -1.09 -13.91
C ASP A 244 -15.13 -0.32 -13.11
N TRP A 245 -14.65 -0.91 -12.01
CA TRP A 245 -13.58 -0.35 -11.19
C TRP A 245 -12.26 -0.19 -11.97
N PHE A 246 -11.90 -1.16 -12.81
CA PHE A 246 -10.71 -1.08 -13.65
C PHE A 246 -10.89 -0.04 -14.76
N ALA A 247 -12.06 0.06 -15.37
CA ALA A 247 -12.36 1.02 -16.44
C ALA A 247 -12.36 2.49 -15.95
N THR A 248 -12.72 2.72 -14.69
CA THR A 248 -12.67 4.07 -14.07
C THR A 248 -11.26 4.67 -14.13
N PHE A 249 -10.21 3.83 -14.13
CA PHE A 249 -8.83 4.24 -14.33
C PHE A 249 -8.55 4.90 -15.69
N ALA A 250 -9.24 4.45 -16.75
CA ALA A 250 -9.02 4.94 -18.10
C ALA A 250 -9.68 6.30 -18.37
N LEU A 251 -10.64 6.71 -17.54
CA LEU A 251 -11.42 7.95 -17.71
C LEU A 251 -10.94 9.10 -16.82
N GLU A 252 -10.14 8.83 -15.79
CA GLU A 252 -9.55 9.86 -14.91
C GLU A 252 -8.18 10.38 -15.42
N GLY A 253 -7.72 9.85 -16.56
CA GLY A 253 -6.51 10.29 -17.26
C GLY A 253 -6.75 11.18 -18.49
N GLU A 254 -7.99 11.63 -18.70
CA GLU A 254 -8.39 12.64 -19.72
C GLU A 254 -8.61 14.03 -19.09
#